data_AF-A0AAV3IXK0-F1
#
_entry.id   AF-A0AAV3IXK0-F1
#
_cell.length_a   1.000
_cell.length_b   1.000
_cell.length_c   1.000
_cell.angle_alpha   90.00
_cell.angle_beta   90.00
_cell.angle_gamma   90.00
#
_symmetry.space_group_name_H-M   'P 1'
#
loop_
_entity.id
_entity.type
_entity.pdbx_description
1 polymer ?
#
loop_
_entity_poly.entity_id
_entity_poly.type
_entity_poly.pdbx_seq_one_letter_code
_entity_poly.pdbx_strand_id
1 'polypeptide(L)'
;MYQVITMYGDNEPWWFFEEWQEDIQETATFEDFDAAVAYYEHRWSELQKTNTYSNAKHNFLSAFWKDQDERWCEECDDYLQQYWGLALLKDEQPLTVDSRKEFYETANYSGKAKRCKRLEQGA
;
A
#
# COMPACT_ATOMS: atom_id res chain seq x y z
N MET A 1 19.15 6.24 0.09
CA MET A 1 18.80 5.20 1.08
C MET A 1 17.50 4.54 0.64
N TYR A 2 17.36 3.23 0.78
CA TYR A 2 16.11 2.53 0.45
C TYR A 2 15.25 2.38 1.70
N GLN A 3 13.93 2.52 1.55
CA GLN A 3 12.97 2.29 2.63
C GLN A 3 11.88 1.35 2.15
N VAL A 4 11.58 0.32 2.94
CA VAL A 4 10.34 -0.44 2.79
C VAL A 4 9.39 0.04 3.89
N ILE A 5 8.25 0.54 3.48
CA ILE A 5 7.21 1.02 4.39
C ILE A 5 5.97 0.13 4.30
N THR A 6 5.37 -0.13 5.46
CA THR A 6 4.05 -0.72 5.55
C THR A 6 3.08 0.35 6.06
N MET A 7 1.96 0.52 5.38
CA MET A 7 0.92 1.48 5.70
C MET A 7 -0.39 0.74 6.00
N TYR A 8 -1.24 1.32 6.85
CA TYR A 8 -2.59 0.83 7.08
C TYR A 8 -3.57 1.98 7.19
N GLY A 9 -4.58 2.00 6.34
CA GLY A 9 -5.61 3.05 6.33
C GLY A 9 -6.61 2.90 5.20
N ASP A 10 -7.49 3.89 5.03
CA ASP A 10 -8.47 3.93 3.92
C ASP A 10 -7.88 4.40 2.57
N ASN A 11 -6.55 4.55 2.49
CA ASN A 11 -5.85 5.06 1.33
C ASN A 11 -4.96 4.01 0.66
N GLU A 12 -5.00 3.96 -0.68
CA GLU A 12 -4.07 3.14 -1.43
C GLU A 12 -2.65 3.75 -1.40
N PRO A 13 -1.59 2.93 -1.27
CA PRO A 13 -0.22 3.40 -1.01
C PRO A 13 0.43 4.17 -2.18
N TRP A 14 -0.20 4.22 -3.35
CA TRP A 14 0.27 5.02 -4.50
C TRP A 14 -0.35 6.40 -4.56
N TRP A 15 -1.28 6.71 -3.66
CA TRP A 15 -1.96 7.98 -3.68
C TRP A 15 -1.12 9.13 -3.12
N PHE A 16 -0.06 8.85 -2.35
CA PHE A 16 0.96 9.80 -1.88
C PHE A 16 0.41 11.22 -1.60
N PHE A 17 -0.75 11.32 -0.94
CA PHE A 17 -1.39 12.60 -0.64
C PHE A 17 -0.67 13.30 0.53
N GLU A 18 -0.89 14.60 0.71
CA GLU A 18 -0.51 15.25 1.98
C GLU A 18 -1.08 14.42 3.14
N GLU A 19 -0.25 14.11 4.13
CA GLU A 19 -0.54 13.21 5.27
C GLU A 19 -0.43 11.70 5.03
N TRP A 20 -0.05 11.21 3.84
CA TRP A 20 0.11 9.75 3.61
C TRP A 20 1.05 9.09 4.62
N GLN A 21 2.04 9.82 5.13
CA GLN A 21 2.99 9.32 6.12
C GLN A 21 2.35 8.99 7.48
N GLU A 22 1.17 9.54 7.79
CA GLU A 22 0.44 9.24 9.03
C GLU A 22 -0.07 7.79 9.07
N ASP A 23 -0.35 7.21 7.90
CA ASP A 23 -0.81 5.82 7.77
C ASP A 23 0.35 4.80 7.93
N ILE A 24 1.61 5.26 8.00
CA ILE A 24 2.78 4.39 8.15
C ILE A 24 2.75 3.68 9.51
N GLN A 25 2.68 2.35 9.46
CA GLN A 25 2.78 1.48 10.62
C GLN A 25 4.22 1.05 10.89
N GLU A 26 5.02 0.88 9.84
CA GLU A 26 6.38 0.38 9.93
C GLU A 26 7.26 0.92 8.81
N THR A 27 8.49 1.28 9.14
CA THR A 27 9.54 1.70 8.19
C THR A 27 10.79 0.88 8.46
N ALA A 28 11.26 0.16 7.43
CA ALA A 28 12.54 -0.53 7.44
C ALA A 28 13.48 0.14 6.43
N THR A 29 14.68 0.52 6.87
CA THR A 29 15.67 1.25 6.05
C THR A 29 16.83 0.35 5.67
N PHE A 30 17.29 0.47 4.43
CA PHE A 30 18.35 -0.33 3.85
C PHE A 30 19.32 0.54 3.04
N GLU A 31 20.60 0.22 3.09
CA GLU A 31 21.62 0.85 2.23
C GLU A 31 21.66 0.19 0.84
N ASP A 32 21.37 -1.10 0.81
CA ASP A 32 21.41 -1.93 -0.39
C ASP A 32 20.01 -2.19 -0.96
N PHE A 33 19.92 -2.19 -2.29
CA PHE A 33 18.66 -2.40 -3.01
C PHE A 33 18.17 -3.84 -2.91
N ASP A 34 19.06 -4.83 -3.02
CA ASP A 34 18.71 -6.25 -2.97
C ASP A 34 18.18 -6.64 -1.59
N ALA A 35 18.81 -6.12 -0.52
CA ALA A 35 18.31 -6.28 0.84
C ALA A 35 16.91 -5.69 1.03
N ALA A 36 16.65 -4.52 0.45
CA ALA A 36 15.34 -3.87 0.51
C ALA A 36 14.28 -4.65 -0.29
N VAL A 37 14.64 -5.17 -1.47
CA VAL A 37 13.78 -6.04 -2.27
C VAL A 37 13.47 -7.33 -1.51
N ALA A 38 14.47 -8.01 -0.96
CA ALA A 38 14.26 -9.25 -0.20
C ALA A 38 13.30 -9.05 0.99
N TYR A 39 13.44 -7.92 1.69
CA TYR A 39 12.52 -7.56 2.77
C TYR A 39 11.11 -7.26 2.24
N TYR A 40 10.99 -6.53 1.13
CA TYR A 40 9.72 -6.27 0.46
C TYR A 40 9.02 -7.58 0.07
N GLU A 41 9.73 -8.53 -0.55
CA GLU A 41 9.19 -9.83 -0.97
C GLU A 41 8.69 -10.65 0.22
N HIS A 42 9.45 -10.66 1.31
CA HIS A 42 9.05 -11.30 2.55
C HIS A 42 7.74 -10.68 3.09
N ARG A 43 7.68 -9.35 3.17
CA ARG A 43 6.50 -8.63 3.67
C ARG A 43 5.29 -8.81 2.76
N TRP A 44 5.50 -8.80 1.44
CA TRP A 44 4.48 -9.08 0.44
C TRP A 44 3.86 -10.46 0.65
N SER A 45 4.69 -11.49 0.88
CA SER A 45 4.21 -12.85 1.13
C SER A 45 3.37 -12.95 2.41
N GLU A 46 3.79 -12.26 3.49
CA GLU A 46 3.04 -12.24 4.75
C GLU A 46 1.67 -11.58 4.58
N LEU A 47 1.62 -10.42 3.92
CA LEU A 47 0.37 -9.70 3.65
C LEU A 47 -0.54 -10.48 2.70
N GLN A 48 0.01 -11.16 1.69
CA GLN A 48 -0.74 -12.01 0.76
C GLN A 48 -1.39 -13.21 1.48
N LYS A 49 -0.79 -13.75 2.56
CA LYS A 49 -1.38 -14.87 3.33
C LYS A 49 -2.55 -14.44 4.21
N THR A 50 -2.51 -13.21 4.72
CA THR A 50 -3.52 -12.70 5.66
C THR A 50 -4.67 -11.96 4.99
N ASN A 51 -4.54 -11.62 3.71
CA ASN A 51 -5.50 -10.81 2.96
C ASN A 51 -6.00 -11.56 1.72
N THR A 52 -7.30 -11.47 1.46
CA THR A 52 -7.96 -12.19 0.36
C THR A 52 -7.65 -11.55 -0.99
N TYR A 53 -7.50 -10.23 -1.01
CA TYR A 53 -7.34 -9.43 -2.21
C TYR A 53 -6.04 -8.66 -2.18
N SER A 54 -5.46 -8.47 -3.36
CA SER A 54 -4.30 -7.61 -3.54
C SER A 54 -4.31 -6.95 -4.91
N ASN A 55 -3.63 -5.82 -5.00
CA ASN A 55 -3.36 -5.09 -6.23
C ASN A 55 -1.96 -4.50 -6.13
N ALA A 56 -1.19 -4.57 -7.21
CA ALA A 56 0.14 -3.99 -7.24
C ALA A 56 0.37 -3.16 -8.49
N LYS A 57 1.18 -2.12 -8.35
CA LYS A 57 1.76 -1.38 -9.46
C LYS A 57 3.07 -2.04 -9.86
N HIS A 58 3.53 -1.67 -11.04
CA HIS A 58 4.78 -2.17 -11.59
C HIS A 58 5.98 -1.78 -10.71
N ASN A 59 5.93 -0.71 -9.92
CA ASN A 59 7.07 -0.12 -9.23
C ASN A 59 7.13 -0.39 -7.71
N PHE A 60 6.94 -1.65 -7.28
CA PHE A 60 7.01 -2.05 -5.86
C PHE A 60 6.04 -1.29 -4.94
N LEU A 61 4.84 -1.00 -5.46
CA LEU A 61 3.72 -0.51 -4.67
C LEU A 61 2.65 -1.59 -4.68
N SER A 62 2.26 -2.10 -3.53
CA SER A 62 1.23 -3.14 -3.39
C SER A 62 0.24 -2.77 -2.31
N ALA A 63 -1.04 -3.00 -2.57
CA ALA A 63 -2.12 -2.88 -1.63
C ALA A 63 -2.73 -4.27 -1.39
N PHE A 64 -3.11 -4.55 -0.15
CA PHE A 64 -3.74 -5.79 0.26
C PHE A 64 -4.94 -5.49 1.14
N TRP A 65 -6.02 -6.25 0.98
CA TRP A 65 -7.23 -6.09 1.78
C TRP A 65 -8.06 -7.37 1.81
N LYS A 66 -9.06 -7.39 2.69
CA LYS A 66 -10.02 -8.50 2.84
C LYS A 66 -11.40 -7.92 3.09
N ASP A 67 -12.44 -8.70 2.77
CA ASP A 67 -13.80 -8.31 3.14
C ASP A 67 -13.90 -8.11 4.66
N GLN A 68 -14.79 -7.21 5.08
CA GLN A 68 -15.06 -6.87 6.48
C GLN A 68 -13.92 -6.13 7.22
N ASP A 69 -12.83 -5.80 6.52
CA ASP A 69 -11.81 -4.88 7.04
C ASP A 69 -12.19 -3.44 6.66
N GLU A 70 -13.17 -2.90 7.37
CA GLU A 70 -13.80 -1.62 7.04
C GLU A 70 -13.88 -0.71 8.26
N ARG A 71 -13.75 0.59 8.04
CA ARG A 71 -13.84 1.64 9.06
C ARG A 71 -15.05 2.52 8.77
N TRP A 72 -15.85 2.81 9.79
CA TRP A 72 -16.88 3.84 9.69
C TRP A 72 -16.24 5.21 9.48
N CYS A 73 -16.61 5.89 8.40
CA CYS A 73 -16.20 7.26 8.13
C CYS A 73 -17.40 8.20 8.30
N GLU A 74 -17.36 9.05 9.32
CA GLU A 74 -18.43 10.02 9.59
C GLU A 74 -18.59 11.04 8.46
N GLU A 75 -17.51 11.41 7.77
CA GLU A 75 -17.54 12.36 6.65
C GLU A 75 -18.23 11.77 5.41
N CYS A 76 -18.09 10.46 5.21
CA CYS A 76 -18.70 9.75 4.08
C CYS A 76 -20.07 9.15 4.42
N ASP A 77 -20.42 9.08 5.71
CA ASP A 77 -21.57 8.34 6.25
C ASP A 77 -21.63 6.89 5.72
N ASP A 78 -20.46 6.26 5.62
CA ASP A 78 -20.30 4.96 4.97
C ASP A 78 -19.10 4.19 5.54
N TYR A 79 -19.09 2.87 5.31
CA TYR A 79 -17.96 2.01 5.64
C TYR A 79 -16.91 2.04 4.52
N LEU A 80 -15.70 2.47 4.88
CA LEU A 80 -14.56 2.53 3.97
C LEU A 80 -13.65 1.33 4.17
N GLN A 81 -13.29 0.68 3.06
CA GLN A 81 -12.31 -0.39 3.04
C GLN A 81 -10.97 0.10 3.61
N GLN A 82 -10.37 -0.71 4.48
CA GLN A 82 -8.99 -0.52 4.94
C GLN A 82 -8.04 -1.34 4.08
N TYR A 83 -6.86 -0.77 3.82
CA TYR A 83 -5.81 -1.35 2.99
C TYR A 83 -4.52 -1.45 3.79
N TRP A 84 -3.85 -2.58 3.65
CA TRP A 84 -2.44 -2.70 3.93
C TRP A 84 -1.65 -2.26 2.72
N GLY A 85 -0.97 -1.13 2.81
CA GLY A 85 -0.05 -0.64 1.80
C GLY A 85 1.36 -1.16 2.05
N LEU A 86 2.06 -1.55 0.99
CA LEU A 86 3.48 -1.91 1.02
C LEU A 86 4.18 -1.15 -0.11
N ALA A 87 5.19 -0.37 0.24
CA ALA A 87 5.94 0.40 -0.74
C ALA A 87 7.44 0.28 -0.51
N LEU A 88 8.19 0.05 -1.59
CA LEU A 88 9.65 0.21 -1.61
C LEU A 88 9.99 1.56 -2.24
N LEU A 89 10.62 2.41 -1.45
CA LEU A 89 11.00 3.78 -1.79
C LEU A 89 12.52 3.92 -1.83
N LYS A 90 13.00 4.92 -2.56
CA LYS A 90 14.38 5.39 -2.51
C LYS A 90 14.37 6.87 -2.19
N ASP A 91 15.02 7.23 -1.09
CA ASP A 91 15.09 8.60 -0.60
C ASP A 91 13.67 9.21 -0.49
N GLU A 92 12.77 8.44 0.13
CA GLU A 92 11.35 8.77 0.38
C GLU A 92 10.50 8.97 -0.88
N GLN A 93 11.03 8.55 -2.05
CA GLN A 93 10.36 8.67 -3.33
C GLN A 93 10.08 7.30 -3.95
N PRO A 94 8.97 7.14 -4.69
CA PRO A 94 8.66 5.91 -5.39
C PRO A 94 9.76 5.57 -6.38
N LEU A 95 10.07 4.28 -6.46
CA LEU A 95 11.01 3.77 -7.45
C LEU A 95 10.46 3.95 -8.88
N THR A 96 11.37 4.14 -9.82
CA THR A 96 11.09 4.15 -11.27
C THR A 96 11.38 2.81 -11.92
N VAL A 97 11.90 1.84 -11.16
CA VAL A 97 12.22 0.50 -11.65
C VAL A 97 11.03 -0.43 -11.53
N ASP A 98 10.87 -1.30 -12.53
CA ASP A 98 9.87 -2.36 -12.48
C ASP A 98 10.25 -3.44 -11.46
N SER A 99 9.24 -3.89 -10.74
CA SER A 99 9.21 -5.04 -9.86
C SER A 99 8.91 -6.31 -10.65
N ARG A 100 9.04 -7.47 -10.00
CA ARG A 100 8.74 -8.75 -10.64
C ARG A 100 7.28 -8.80 -11.06
N LYS A 101 7.02 -9.32 -12.27
CA LYS A 101 5.67 -9.32 -12.86
C LYS A 101 4.63 -10.04 -12.02
N GLU A 102 5.08 -11.06 -11.30
CA GLU A 102 4.30 -11.85 -10.35
C GLU A 102 3.52 -10.99 -9.36
N PHE A 103 4.04 -9.83 -8.93
CA PHE A 103 3.36 -8.97 -7.95
C PHE A 103 2.10 -8.31 -8.52
N TYR A 104 2.14 -7.84 -9.77
CA TYR A 104 1.03 -7.10 -10.37
C TYR A 104 0.14 -7.95 -11.29
N GLU A 105 0.58 -9.14 -11.69
CA GLU A 105 -0.26 -10.11 -12.41
C GLU A 105 -1.19 -10.91 -11.48
N THR A 106 -0.86 -11.02 -10.18
CA THR A 106 -1.69 -11.73 -9.18
C THR A 106 -2.82 -10.85 -8.61
N ALA A 107 -3.06 -9.69 -9.22
CA ALA A 107 -4.06 -8.73 -8.75
C ALA A 107 -5.48 -9.32 -8.87
N ASN A 108 -6.13 -9.54 -7.73
CA ASN A 108 -7.51 -9.99 -7.64
C ASN A 108 -8.35 -8.84 -7.08
N TYR A 109 -8.70 -7.89 -7.94
CA TYR A 109 -9.41 -6.68 -7.56
C TYR A 109 -10.93 -6.92 -7.50
N SER A 110 -11.55 -6.71 -6.32
CA SER A 110 -12.99 -6.94 -6.11
C SER A 110 -13.91 -5.81 -6.58
N GLY A 111 -13.36 -4.69 -7.08
CA GLY A 111 -14.18 -3.56 -7.57
C GLY A 111 -14.72 -2.63 -6.50
N LYS A 112 -14.52 -2.93 -5.21
CA LYS A 112 -15.13 -2.21 -4.08
C LYS A 112 -14.30 -1.05 -3.52
N ALA A 113 -13.20 -0.64 -4.16
CA ALA A 113 -12.38 0.43 -3.61
C ALA A 113 -13.16 1.75 -3.58
N LYS A 114 -13.44 2.24 -2.36
CA LYS A 114 -14.05 3.54 -2.10
C LYS A 114 -13.00 4.43 -1.46
N ARG A 115 -12.74 5.57 -2.09
CA ARG A 115 -11.85 6.61 -1.54
C ARG A 115 -12.63 7.51 -0.58
N CYS A 116 -12.01 7.87 0.55
CA CYS A 116 -12.58 8.87 1.46
C CYS A 116 -12.69 10.24 0.80
N LYS A 117 -13.82 10.94 1.01
CA LYS A 117 -14.06 12.30 0.47
C LYS A 117 -13.24 13.40 1.16
N ARG A 118 -12.65 13.13 2.34
CA ARG A 118 -11.75 14.07 3.04
C ARG A 118 -10.66 14.61 2.12
N LEU A 119 -10.21 13.77 1.19
CA LEU A 119 -9.14 14.06 0.24
C LEU A 119 -9.56 14.93 -0.96
N GLU A 120 -10.85 15.26 -1.10
CA GLU A 120 -11.33 16.20 -2.13
C GLU A 120 -11.22 17.67 -1.68
N GLN A 121 -10.94 17.93 -0.40
CA GLN A 121 -10.97 19.28 0.19
C GLN A 121 -9.58 19.96 0.30
N GLY A 122 -8.53 19.34 -0.24
CA GLY A 122 -7.15 19.85 -0.20
C GLY A 122 -6.55 20.10 -1.58
N ALA A 123 -7.25 20.83 -2.45
CA ALA A 123 -6.72 21.35 -3.72
C ALA A 123 -7.03 22.84 -3.88
#